data_AF-A0A914N0Q7-F1
#
_entry.id   AF-A0A914N0Q7-F1
#
_cell.length_a   1.000
_cell.length_b   1.000
_cell.length_c   1.000
_cell.angle_alpha   90.00
_cell.angle_beta   90.00
_cell.angle_gamma   90.00
#
_symmetry.space_group_name_H-M   'P 1'
#
loop_
_entity.id
_entity.type
_entity.pdbx_description
1 polymer ?
#
loop_
_entity_poly.entity_id
_entity_poly.type
_entity_poly.pdbx_seq_one_letter_code
_entity_poly.pdbx_strand_id
1 'polypeptide(L)'
;MIVGSRVGTSAGVGVPGTALGNRPLNRSTTAMGPRPGTMSRQMIAHQLPLGTAAAQQRPITQQGVSGARAAAMASRMGSRMGTAMGGGRMIADANYYIGLLHNKLNALEIELGNLNEELDKAEKGRENLLAYEQRAEEQAQELKQLQGLLADYNLVIDRQNTHSDTNMRSLEAEADQTALANQKLMAEVEELFRERRLREEQLQELEQRTERLRTENNERMRVLEIEVKEEFEQVNTEVESLRNEMERKKAELVELTKTKEEMDMALANSPLKRQTMLMEEQLQEMREKRAQIVAELQSEQTPEEQRDNFIQKIQKDNKEIGHMQEQLQEINERMAQAQEELQEFQNEFELLAGDKSEKFRELKTRGTQMDNFLDNFDESKRQIEGRISALSKQIVRQLQLISLNCRHGEIVTNVTGLDESLLALGSSAVSADELQDLHVRLQEELITLKQNEALLRSELSSMKTKQTEINENIEKMSNIEEKKKEFRSKSRELQAKRDSLKEELSRLEAENERLKAQIKAEESRFGGGGYEMNRLRELKSRVDQIEKERKQLDEKLTELRTKLDYGPSKQRALELRAEYNELLINAVLGRKSVGVAR
;
A
#
# COMPACT_ATOMS: atom_id res chain seq x y z
N MET A 1 -29.63 41.48 -19.05
CA MET A 1 -30.34 40.33 -18.44
C MET A 1 -29.28 39.30 -18.10
N ILE A 2 -28.60 39.34 -16.95
CA ILE A 2 -29.09 39.02 -15.60
C ILE A 2 -30.22 38.00 -15.65
N VAL A 3 -29.92 36.73 -15.35
CA VAL A 3 -30.43 35.98 -14.19
C VAL A 3 -29.49 34.77 -14.01
N GLY A 4 -28.90 34.65 -12.81
CA GLY A 4 -28.28 33.42 -12.35
C GLY A 4 -29.22 32.64 -11.44
N SER A 5 -28.90 31.37 -11.14
CA SER A 5 -28.97 30.76 -9.80
C SER A 5 -28.76 29.24 -9.81
N ARG A 6 -27.85 28.81 -8.91
CA ARG A 6 -27.83 27.61 -8.04
C ARG A 6 -27.67 26.22 -8.70
N VAL A 7 -26.55 25.52 -8.50
CA VAL A 7 -26.07 24.78 -7.30
C VAL A 7 -27.01 23.64 -6.89
N GLY A 8 -26.56 22.42 -7.18
CA GLY A 8 -27.06 21.16 -6.65
C GLY A 8 -25.91 20.15 -6.60
N THR A 9 -25.50 19.81 -5.39
CA THR A 9 -24.44 18.85 -5.05
C THR A 9 -25.01 17.44 -5.07
N SER A 10 -24.42 16.52 -5.82
CA SER A 10 -24.65 15.08 -5.61
C SER A 10 -23.39 14.28 -5.94
N ALA A 11 -22.91 13.59 -4.91
CA ALA A 11 -21.82 12.65 -4.94
C ALA A 11 -22.16 11.41 -5.77
N GLY A 12 -21.19 10.92 -6.53
CA GLY A 12 -21.25 9.65 -7.25
C GLY A 12 -19.85 9.28 -7.69
N VAL A 13 -19.20 8.39 -6.93
CA VAL A 13 -17.89 7.82 -7.23
C VAL A 13 -18.05 6.88 -8.43
N GLY A 14 -17.71 7.38 -9.62
CA GLY A 14 -17.63 6.60 -10.85
C GLY A 14 -16.19 6.09 -11.04
N VAL A 15 -16.04 4.77 -10.98
CA VAL A 15 -14.81 4.05 -11.36
C VAL A 15 -14.60 4.20 -12.87
N PRO A 16 -13.41 4.58 -13.37
CA PRO A 16 -13.19 4.70 -14.81
C PRO A 16 -13.00 3.31 -15.43
N GLY A 17 -13.74 3.07 -16.51
CA GLY A 17 -13.66 1.86 -17.32
C GLY A 17 -12.36 1.78 -18.11
N THR A 18 -11.74 0.60 -18.09
CA THR A 18 -10.60 0.25 -18.92
C THR A 18 -11.06 -0.26 -20.28
N ALA A 19 -10.36 0.22 -21.30
CA ALA A 19 -10.65 0.08 -22.71
C ALA A 19 -10.54 -1.37 -23.24
N LEU A 20 -11.35 -1.64 -24.26
CA LEU A 20 -11.27 -2.82 -25.12
C LEU A 20 -9.89 -2.92 -25.80
N GLY A 21 -9.18 -4.00 -25.51
CA GLY A 21 -8.00 -4.45 -26.25
C GLY A 21 -8.26 -5.81 -26.89
N ASN A 22 -8.39 -5.81 -28.21
CA ASN A 22 -8.42 -6.98 -29.08
C ASN A 22 -7.29 -7.98 -28.75
N ARG A 23 -7.63 -9.27 -28.58
CA ARG A 23 -6.75 -10.39 -28.98
C ARG A 23 -7.52 -11.71 -29.19
N PRO A 24 -7.21 -12.46 -30.26
CA PRO A 24 -7.98 -13.63 -30.68
C PRO A 24 -7.60 -14.91 -29.91
N LEU A 25 -8.62 -15.75 -29.71
CA LEU A 25 -8.50 -17.13 -29.23
C LEU A 25 -7.75 -17.99 -30.25
N ASN A 26 -6.75 -18.74 -29.79
CA ASN A 26 -6.28 -19.95 -30.46
C ASN A 26 -6.27 -21.11 -29.48
N ARG A 27 -6.96 -22.18 -29.87
CA ARG A 27 -7.23 -23.40 -29.11
C ARG A 27 -6.46 -24.55 -29.78
N SER A 28 -5.59 -25.21 -29.04
CA SER A 28 -5.01 -26.52 -29.36
C SER A 28 -4.84 -27.26 -28.04
N THR A 29 -5.77 -28.13 -27.65
CA THR A 29 -5.71 -29.60 -27.82
C THR A 29 -4.36 -30.23 -27.50
N THR A 30 -4.23 -30.84 -26.31
CA THR A 30 -3.45 -32.08 -26.13
C THR A 30 -4.01 -32.90 -24.96
N ALA A 31 -4.45 -34.10 -25.34
CA ALA A 31 -4.47 -35.41 -24.69
C ALA A 31 -4.64 -35.59 -23.16
N MET A 32 -5.59 -36.50 -22.88
CA MET A 32 -5.92 -37.19 -21.64
C MET A 32 -4.80 -38.10 -21.09
N GLY A 33 -4.75 -38.22 -19.77
CA GLY A 33 -4.17 -39.35 -19.02
C GLY A 33 -5.02 -39.66 -17.77
N PRO A 34 -5.29 -40.93 -17.42
CA PRO A 34 -6.36 -41.31 -16.49
C PRO A 34 -5.88 -41.39 -15.03
N ARG A 35 -6.78 -41.06 -14.08
CA ARG A 35 -6.63 -41.40 -12.66
C ARG A 35 -7.54 -42.58 -12.28
N PRO A 36 -7.04 -43.62 -11.60
CA PRO A 36 -7.84 -44.73 -11.09
C PRO A 36 -8.55 -44.38 -9.78
N GLY A 37 -9.74 -44.94 -9.59
CA GLY A 37 -10.53 -44.78 -8.36
C GLY A 37 -10.26 -45.85 -7.31
N THR A 38 -10.94 -45.71 -6.17
CA THR A 38 -11.28 -46.79 -5.23
C THR A 38 -12.45 -46.37 -4.33
N MET A 39 -13.51 -47.19 -4.39
CA MET A 39 -14.31 -47.75 -3.27
C MET A 39 -15.05 -46.78 -2.31
N SER A 40 -16.24 -47.04 -1.76
CA SER A 40 -17.28 -48.07 -1.84
C SER A 40 -18.34 -47.67 -0.81
N ARG A 41 -19.63 -47.59 -1.15
CA ARG A 41 -20.72 -48.02 -0.24
C ARG A 41 -22.09 -48.13 -0.93
N GLN A 42 -22.43 -49.38 -1.22
CA GLN A 42 -23.76 -50.03 -1.16
C GLN A 42 -24.41 -49.83 0.24
N MET A 43 -25.72 -49.90 0.53
CA MET A 43 -27.01 -50.21 -0.09
C MET A 43 -28.07 -49.56 0.84
N ILE A 44 -29.31 -49.33 0.38
CA ILE A 44 -30.55 -49.96 0.89
C ILE A 44 -31.74 -49.41 0.09
N ALA A 45 -32.49 -50.34 -0.51
CA ALA A 45 -33.75 -50.13 -1.20
C ALA A 45 -34.91 -50.11 -0.19
N HIS A 46 -35.93 -49.27 -0.42
CA HIS A 46 -37.35 -49.58 -0.14
C HIS A 46 -38.28 -48.75 -1.06
N GLN A 47 -39.46 -49.32 -1.28
CA GLN A 47 -40.45 -49.15 -2.36
C GLN A 47 -41.17 -47.79 -2.47
N LEU A 48 -41.42 -47.40 -3.75
CA LEU A 48 -42.61 -46.79 -4.42
C LEU A 48 -43.80 -46.20 -3.59
N PRO A 49 -44.62 -45.24 -4.12
CA PRO A 49 -45.04 -45.19 -5.54
C PRO A 49 -45.33 -43.81 -6.22
N LEU A 50 -45.38 -43.88 -7.56
CA LEU A 50 -46.27 -43.21 -8.54
C LEU A 50 -46.07 -41.72 -8.93
N GLY A 51 -45.86 -41.49 -10.24
CA GLY A 51 -46.15 -40.21 -10.90
C GLY A 51 -45.29 -39.86 -12.13
N THR A 52 -45.68 -40.38 -13.29
CA THR A 52 -45.53 -39.82 -14.67
C THR A 52 -44.44 -38.77 -14.98
N ALA A 53 -43.50 -39.10 -15.86
CA ALA A 53 -42.95 -38.13 -16.83
C ALA A 53 -42.31 -38.82 -18.04
N ALA A 54 -42.71 -38.34 -19.22
CA ALA A 54 -42.38 -38.85 -20.53
C ALA A 54 -40.94 -38.57 -20.96
N ALA A 55 -40.51 -39.38 -21.92
CA ALA A 55 -39.18 -39.47 -22.47
C ALA A 55 -38.76 -38.27 -23.33
N GLN A 56 -37.49 -37.89 -23.14
CA GLN A 56 -36.46 -37.58 -24.14
C GLN A 56 -36.79 -36.59 -25.27
N GLN A 57 -36.01 -35.51 -25.37
CA GLN A 57 -34.89 -35.40 -26.34
C GLN A 57 -34.12 -34.07 -26.16
N ARG A 58 -32.80 -34.16 -26.29
CA ARG A 58 -31.84 -33.04 -26.24
C ARG A 58 -31.70 -32.41 -27.63
N PRO A 59 -31.47 -31.10 -27.76
CA PRO A 59 -30.90 -30.53 -28.97
C PRO A 59 -29.36 -30.55 -28.88
N ILE A 60 -28.70 -31.14 -29.87
CA ILE A 60 -27.26 -30.97 -30.11
C ILE A 60 -27.12 -30.25 -31.45
N THR A 61 -26.51 -29.09 -31.40
CA THR A 61 -26.01 -28.32 -32.53
C THR A 61 -24.76 -28.98 -33.10
N GLN A 62 -24.74 -29.28 -34.40
CA GLN A 62 -23.51 -29.59 -35.12
C GLN A 62 -23.55 -28.90 -36.48
N GLN A 63 -22.86 -27.77 -36.59
CA GLN A 63 -22.38 -27.23 -37.86
C GLN A 63 -21.10 -27.97 -38.21
N GLY A 64 -21.09 -28.60 -39.38
CA GLY A 64 -19.95 -29.26 -40.01
C GLY A 64 -20.05 -29.08 -41.52
N VAL A 65 -19.03 -28.45 -42.06
CA VAL A 65 -18.89 -27.93 -43.41
C VAL A 65 -18.86 -29.01 -44.49
N SER A 66 -19.51 -28.69 -45.63
CA SER A 66 -19.26 -29.15 -47.00
C SER A 66 -18.85 -30.62 -47.26
N GLY A 67 -19.66 -31.31 -48.05
CA GLY A 67 -19.24 -32.51 -48.76
C GLY A 67 -20.21 -32.83 -49.89
N ALA A 68 -19.73 -32.72 -51.11
CA ALA A 68 -20.48 -32.83 -52.35
C ALA A 68 -21.28 -34.13 -52.49
N ARG A 69 -22.56 -34.00 -52.88
CA ARG A 69 -23.37 -34.86 -53.77
C ARG A 69 -24.84 -34.84 -53.33
N ALA A 70 -25.63 -33.96 -53.93
CA ALA A 70 -27.07 -34.19 -54.13
C ALA A 70 -27.66 -33.22 -55.17
N ALA A 71 -26.92 -32.89 -56.23
CA ALA A 71 -27.51 -32.34 -57.45
C ALA A 71 -28.12 -33.50 -58.27
N ALA A 72 -29.16 -34.15 -57.74
CA ALA A 72 -29.84 -35.23 -58.47
C ALA A 72 -31.24 -35.59 -57.91
N MET A 73 -32.05 -34.67 -57.34
CA MET A 73 -33.47 -35.00 -57.11
C MET A 73 -34.43 -33.83 -56.86
N ALA A 74 -34.19 -32.65 -57.43
CA ALA A 74 -35.12 -31.52 -57.34
C ALA A 74 -35.52 -30.98 -58.71
N SER A 75 -35.64 -31.87 -59.71
CA SER A 75 -36.10 -31.53 -61.07
C SER A 75 -37.29 -32.39 -61.49
N ARG A 76 -38.35 -32.41 -60.65
CA ARG A 76 -39.65 -33.00 -61.00
C ARG A 76 -40.80 -32.31 -60.22
N MET A 77 -41.02 -31.02 -60.47
CA MET A 77 -42.38 -30.48 -60.38
C MET A 77 -42.42 -29.12 -61.08
N GLY A 78 -43.25 -28.98 -62.11
CA GLY A 78 -43.59 -27.69 -62.70
C GLY A 78 -43.16 -27.52 -64.16
N SER A 79 -44.15 -27.32 -65.02
CA SER A 79 -44.04 -26.83 -66.40
C SER A 79 -43.69 -27.86 -67.49
N ARG A 80 -44.58 -28.83 -67.67
CA ARG A 80 -44.97 -29.25 -69.02
C ARG A 80 -45.87 -28.16 -69.62
N MET A 81 -45.27 -27.12 -70.18
CA MET A 81 -45.91 -26.31 -71.22
C MET A 81 -44.85 -26.08 -72.29
N GLY A 82 -45.18 -26.51 -73.50
CA GLY A 82 -44.20 -26.90 -74.51
C GLY A 82 -43.44 -25.74 -75.14
N THR A 83 -42.24 -26.08 -75.63
CA THR A 83 -41.69 -25.44 -76.83
C THR A 83 -40.68 -26.38 -77.47
N ALA A 84 -41.01 -26.88 -78.67
CA ALA A 84 -40.03 -27.31 -79.66
C ALA A 84 -40.67 -27.23 -81.06
N MET A 85 -41.07 -26.02 -81.43
CA MET A 85 -41.07 -25.61 -82.83
C MET A 85 -39.98 -24.57 -82.98
N GLY A 86 -39.02 -24.87 -83.86
CA GLY A 86 -38.26 -23.88 -84.62
C GLY A 86 -37.29 -22.99 -83.85
N GLY A 87 -35.99 -23.25 -84.04
CA GLY A 87 -34.98 -22.22 -83.89
C GLY A 87 -35.31 -21.01 -84.78
N GLY A 88 -35.45 -19.85 -84.16
CA GLY A 88 -35.58 -18.56 -84.80
C GLY A 88 -35.16 -17.50 -83.78
N ARG A 89 -34.35 -16.52 -84.19
CA ARG A 89 -34.04 -15.37 -83.36
C ARG A 89 -35.35 -14.73 -82.92
N MET A 90 -35.70 -14.84 -81.64
CA MET A 90 -36.76 -14.01 -81.06
C MET A 90 -36.25 -12.57 -81.05
N ILE A 91 -36.88 -11.73 -81.86
CA ILE A 91 -36.78 -10.28 -81.70
C ILE A 91 -37.67 -9.98 -80.50
N ALA A 92 -37.05 -9.62 -79.38
CA ALA A 92 -37.76 -9.30 -78.17
C ALA A 92 -38.44 -7.93 -78.33
N ASP A 93 -39.76 -7.94 -78.47
CA ASP A 93 -40.56 -6.71 -78.50
C ASP A 93 -40.62 -6.08 -77.10
N ALA A 94 -40.93 -4.79 -77.02
CA ALA A 94 -41.01 -4.04 -75.75
C ALA A 94 -41.87 -4.75 -74.68
N ASN A 95 -42.94 -5.42 -75.09
CA ASN A 95 -43.83 -6.17 -74.20
C ASN A 95 -43.16 -7.40 -73.55
N TYR A 96 -42.21 -8.05 -74.22
CA TYR A 96 -41.43 -9.14 -73.62
C TYR A 96 -40.53 -8.63 -72.49
N TYR A 97 -39.84 -7.51 -72.71
CA TYR A 97 -39.01 -6.89 -71.69
C TYR A 97 -39.84 -6.31 -70.53
N ILE A 98 -41.03 -5.75 -70.81
CA ILE A 98 -41.98 -5.33 -69.76
C ILE A 98 -42.44 -6.53 -68.91
N GLY A 99 -42.79 -7.66 -69.52
CA GLY A 99 -43.16 -8.88 -68.80
C GLY A 99 -42.01 -9.44 -67.97
N LEU A 100 -40.77 -9.42 -68.49
CA LEU A 100 -39.58 -9.80 -67.74
C LEU A 100 -39.32 -8.84 -66.57
N LEU A 101 -39.50 -7.53 -66.77
CA LEU A 101 -39.38 -6.52 -65.72
C LEU A 101 -40.45 -6.71 -64.64
N HIS A 102 -41.71 -6.98 -64.98
CA HIS A 102 -42.74 -7.29 -63.99
C HIS A 102 -42.43 -8.58 -63.23
N ASN A 103 -41.95 -9.63 -63.89
CA ASN A 103 -41.54 -10.86 -63.21
C ASN A 103 -40.36 -10.62 -62.26
N LYS A 104 -39.40 -9.76 -62.65
CA LYS A 104 -38.28 -9.36 -61.79
C LYS A 104 -38.73 -8.45 -60.66
N LEU A 105 -39.67 -7.55 -60.90
CA LEU A 105 -40.25 -6.66 -59.90
C LEU A 105 -41.05 -7.47 -58.87
N ASN A 106 -41.87 -8.41 -59.30
CA ASN A 106 -42.58 -9.34 -58.41
C ASN A 106 -41.61 -10.24 -57.63
N ALA A 107 -40.52 -10.71 -58.26
CA ALA A 107 -39.49 -11.48 -57.56
C ALA A 107 -38.79 -10.63 -56.49
N LEU A 108 -38.48 -9.36 -56.80
CA LEU A 108 -37.93 -8.41 -55.83
C LEU A 108 -38.95 -8.09 -54.72
N GLU A 109 -40.23 -7.95 -55.03
CA GLU A 109 -41.28 -7.73 -54.01
C GLU A 109 -41.41 -8.92 -53.05
N ILE A 110 -41.34 -10.15 -53.57
CA ILE A 110 -41.34 -11.37 -52.75
C ILE A 110 -40.06 -11.44 -51.90
N GLU A 111 -38.90 -11.13 -52.49
CA GLU A 111 -37.63 -11.11 -51.76
C GLU A 111 -37.62 -10.03 -50.67
N LEU A 112 -38.18 -8.85 -50.95
CA LEU A 112 -38.32 -7.74 -50.01
C LEU A 112 -39.29 -8.09 -48.88
N GLY A 113 -40.37 -8.84 -49.18
CA GLY A 113 -41.24 -9.43 -48.17
C GLY A 113 -40.51 -10.44 -47.27
N ASN A 114 -39.73 -11.35 -47.86
CA ASN A 114 -38.95 -12.34 -47.10
C ASN A 114 -37.88 -11.68 -46.22
N LEU A 115 -37.16 -10.67 -46.74
CA LEU A 115 -36.16 -9.92 -45.98
C LEU A 115 -36.80 -9.13 -44.83
N ASN A 116 -37.99 -8.56 -45.02
CA ASN A 116 -38.72 -7.91 -43.93
C ASN A 116 -39.15 -8.92 -42.85
N GLU A 117 -39.61 -10.12 -43.23
CA GLU A 117 -39.91 -11.16 -42.24
C GLU A 117 -38.66 -11.63 -41.48
N GLU A 118 -37.51 -11.74 -42.16
CA GLU A 118 -36.24 -12.07 -41.53
C GLU A 118 -35.77 -10.96 -40.59
N LEU A 119 -35.97 -9.69 -40.96
CA LEU A 119 -35.70 -8.53 -40.12
C LEU A 119 -36.56 -8.55 -38.85
N ASP A 120 -37.87 -8.75 -38.98
CA ASP A 120 -38.79 -8.86 -37.83
C ASP A 120 -38.42 -10.04 -36.91
N LYS A 121 -38.01 -11.17 -37.49
CA LYS A 121 -37.54 -12.34 -36.72
C LYS A 121 -36.21 -12.04 -36.02
N ALA A 122 -35.29 -11.33 -36.67
CA ALA A 122 -34.02 -10.92 -36.08
C ALA A 122 -34.22 -9.89 -34.96
N GLU A 123 -35.13 -8.93 -35.13
CA GLU A 123 -35.47 -7.94 -34.10
C GLU A 123 -36.11 -8.59 -32.87
N LYS A 124 -37.11 -9.46 -33.06
CA LYS A 124 -37.69 -10.26 -31.97
C LYS A 124 -36.65 -11.19 -31.34
N GLY A 125 -35.76 -11.77 -32.14
CA GLY A 125 -34.64 -12.58 -31.68
C GLY A 125 -33.69 -11.79 -30.78
N ARG A 126 -33.37 -10.55 -31.16
CA ARG A 126 -32.52 -9.63 -30.38
C ARG A 126 -33.19 -9.24 -29.06
N GLU A 127 -34.48 -8.92 -29.07
CA GLU A 127 -35.24 -8.61 -27.85
C GLU A 127 -35.30 -9.82 -26.90
N ASN A 128 -35.54 -11.02 -27.43
CA ASN A 128 -35.53 -12.25 -26.65
C ASN A 128 -34.14 -12.59 -26.12
N LEU A 129 -33.07 -12.32 -26.89
CA LEU A 129 -31.68 -12.54 -26.44
C LEU A 129 -31.37 -11.69 -25.21
N LEU A 130 -31.76 -10.42 -25.18
CA LEU A 130 -31.62 -9.57 -23.99
C LEU A 130 -32.39 -10.14 -22.80
N ALA A 131 -33.61 -10.63 -23.02
CA ALA A 131 -34.40 -11.27 -21.96
C ALA A 131 -33.74 -12.57 -21.45
N TYR A 132 -33.10 -13.34 -22.32
CA TYR A 132 -32.33 -14.53 -21.93
C TYR A 132 -31.03 -14.18 -21.21
N GLU A 133 -30.33 -13.12 -21.61
CA GLU A 133 -29.14 -12.62 -20.91
C GLU A 133 -29.49 -12.16 -19.50
N GLN A 134 -30.53 -11.35 -19.34
CA GLN A 134 -31.01 -10.91 -18.01
C GLN A 134 -31.39 -12.11 -17.14
N ARG A 135 -32.15 -13.07 -17.69
CA ARG A 135 -32.53 -14.28 -16.95
C ARG A 135 -31.32 -15.15 -16.60
N ALA A 136 -30.30 -15.20 -17.46
CA ALA A 136 -29.07 -15.92 -17.18
C ALA A 136 -28.25 -15.23 -16.07
N GLU A 137 -28.20 -13.89 -16.06
CA GLU A 137 -27.58 -13.12 -14.98
C GLU A 137 -28.31 -13.32 -13.65
N GLU A 138 -29.65 -13.27 -13.63
CA GLU A 138 -30.48 -13.54 -12.45
C GLU A 138 -30.21 -14.95 -11.91
N GLN A 139 -30.25 -15.97 -12.77
CA GLN A 139 -29.94 -17.35 -12.39
C GLN A 139 -28.51 -17.52 -11.91
N ALA A 140 -27.53 -16.81 -12.49
CA ALA A 140 -26.15 -16.82 -12.02
C ALA A 140 -26.01 -16.17 -10.63
N GLN A 141 -26.75 -15.10 -10.35
CA GLN A 141 -26.81 -14.48 -9.03
C GLN A 141 -27.45 -15.42 -8.00
N GLU A 142 -28.57 -16.06 -8.33
CA GLU A 142 -29.22 -17.06 -7.48
C GLU A 142 -28.28 -18.24 -7.17
N LEU A 143 -27.58 -18.77 -8.18
CA LEU A 143 -26.59 -19.82 -7.98
C LEU A 143 -25.45 -19.37 -7.06
N LYS A 144 -24.96 -18.13 -7.20
CA LYS A 144 -23.92 -17.58 -6.32
C LYS A 144 -24.43 -17.46 -4.87
N GLN A 145 -25.67 -17.02 -4.67
CA GLN A 145 -26.29 -16.93 -3.35
C GLN A 145 -26.45 -18.32 -2.72
N LEU A 146 -26.95 -19.30 -3.48
CA LEU A 146 -27.10 -20.69 -3.02
C LEU A 146 -25.74 -21.35 -2.70
N GLN A 147 -24.70 -21.07 -3.50
CA GLN A 147 -23.33 -21.51 -3.20
C GLN A 147 -22.78 -20.86 -1.93
N GLY A 148 -23.06 -19.58 -1.70
CA GLY A 148 -22.73 -18.89 -0.46
C GLY A 148 -23.42 -19.55 0.75
N LEU A 149 -24.72 -19.77 0.67
CA LEU A 149 -25.50 -20.43 1.73
C LEU A 149 -25.00 -21.85 2.01
N LEU A 150 -24.62 -22.61 0.97
CA LEU A 150 -24.02 -23.93 1.13
C LEU A 150 -22.66 -23.85 1.84
N ALA A 151 -21.83 -22.87 1.50
CA ALA A 151 -20.56 -22.64 2.19
C ALA A 151 -20.78 -22.29 3.67
N ASP A 152 -21.79 -21.47 3.98
CA ASP A 152 -22.17 -21.13 5.36
C ASP A 152 -22.62 -22.39 6.13
N TYR A 153 -23.46 -23.22 5.53
CA TYR A 153 -23.88 -24.49 6.14
C TYR A 153 -22.71 -25.45 6.36
N ASN A 154 -21.81 -25.58 5.38
CA ASN A 154 -20.61 -26.40 5.52
C ASN A 154 -19.72 -25.87 6.65
N LEU A 155 -19.54 -24.55 6.77
CA LEU A 155 -18.76 -23.94 7.85
C LEU A 155 -19.37 -24.24 9.22
N VAL A 156 -20.70 -24.13 9.36
CA VAL A 156 -21.40 -24.43 10.63
C VAL A 156 -21.23 -25.91 10.99
N ILE A 157 -21.40 -26.81 10.01
CA ILE A 157 -21.22 -28.25 10.21
C ILE A 157 -19.78 -28.56 10.62
N ASP A 158 -18.78 -28.00 9.93
CA ASP A 158 -17.37 -28.20 10.23
C ASP A 158 -17.01 -27.66 11.62
N ARG A 159 -17.52 -26.48 11.99
CA ARG A 159 -17.36 -25.87 13.33
C ARG A 159 -17.99 -26.74 14.41
N GLN A 160 -19.19 -27.26 14.19
CA GLN A 160 -19.88 -28.16 15.12
C GLN A 160 -19.12 -29.49 15.28
N ASN A 161 -18.50 -29.99 14.22
CA ASN A 161 -17.72 -31.22 14.23
C ASN A 161 -16.31 -31.06 14.87
N THR A 162 -15.70 -29.87 14.78
CA THR A 162 -14.37 -29.59 15.37
C THR A 162 -14.42 -29.01 16.78
N HIS A 163 -15.48 -28.28 17.15
CA HIS A 163 -15.64 -27.63 18.44
C HIS A 163 -16.92 -28.15 19.12
N SER A 164 -16.76 -29.08 20.08
CA SER A 164 -17.87 -29.68 20.84
C SER A 164 -18.72 -28.66 21.61
N ASP A 165 -18.20 -27.44 21.85
CA ASP A 165 -18.86 -26.37 22.61
C ASP A 165 -19.00 -25.09 21.75
N THR A 166 -19.62 -25.18 20.57
CA THR A 166 -20.03 -23.99 19.81
C THR A 166 -21.22 -23.29 20.48
N ASN A 167 -20.97 -22.45 21.47
CA ASN A 167 -21.96 -21.48 21.91
C ASN A 167 -22.12 -20.41 20.82
N MET A 168 -23.35 -20.17 20.35
CA MET A 168 -23.65 -19.16 19.32
C MET A 168 -23.05 -17.78 19.64
N ARG A 169 -23.07 -17.41 20.92
CA ARG A 169 -22.46 -16.20 21.46
C ARG A 169 -20.94 -16.10 21.25
N SER A 170 -20.24 -17.24 21.22
CA SER A 170 -18.79 -17.28 20.96
C SER A 170 -18.51 -17.04 19.47
N LEU A 171 -19.36 -17.54 18.58
CA LEU A 171 -19.24 -17.29 17.14
C LEU A 171 -19.57 -15.83 16.80
N GLU A 172 -20.59 -15.26 17.44
CA GLU A 172 -20.91 -13.83 17.33
C GLU A 172 -19.74 -12.96 17.80
N ALA A 173 -19.11 -13.29 18.94
CA ALA A 173 -17.96 -12.55 19.43
C ALA A 173 -16.74 -12.63 18.49
N GLU A 174 -16.50 -13.79 17.87
CA GLU A 174 -15.44 -13.96 16.86
C GLU A 174 -15.75 -13.20 15.57
N ALA A 175 -17.02 -13.20 15.12
CA ALA A 175 -17.48 -12.43 13.99
C ALA A 175 -17.31 -10.91 14.24
N ASP A 176 -17.67 -10.43 15.43
CA ASP A 176 -17.47 -9.03 15.82
C ASP A 176 -15.98 -8.67 15.88
N GLN A 177 -15.15 -9.56 16.44
CA GLN A 177 -13.70 -9.34 16.51
C GLN A 177 -13.06 -9.28 15.11
N THR A 178 -13.44 -10.19 14.22
CA THR A 178 -12.95 -10.19 12.83
C THR A 178 -13.49 -9.00 12.03
N ALA A 179 -14.74 -8.57 12.26
CA ALA A 179 -15.30 -7.36 11.67
C ALA A 179 -14.52 -6.10 12.10
N LEU A 180 -14.19 -5.98 13.39
CA LEU A 180 -13.36 -4.88 13.91
C LEU A 180 -11.94 -4.92 13.34
N ALA A 181 -11.34 -6.10 13.19
CA ALA A 181 -10.03 -6.26 12.55
C ALA A 181 -10.08 -5.82 11.07
N ASN A 182 -11.11 -6.24 10.34
CA ASN A 182 -11.32 -5.87 8.95
C ASN A 182 -11.54 -4.36 8.79
N GLN A 183 -12.27 -3.70 9.69
CA GLN A 183 -12.44 -2.24 9.67
C GLN A 183 -11.10 -1.50 9.85
N LYS A 184 -10.24 -1.97 10.78
CA LYS A 184 -8.90 -1.41 10.96
C LYS A 184 -8.03 -1.60 9.72
N LEU A 185 -8.04 -2.80 9.16
CA LEU A 185 -7.31 -3.11 7.92
C LEU A 185 -7.82 -2.27 6.74
N MET A 186 -9.13 -2.06 6.61
CA MET A 186 -9.69 -1.17 5.58
C MET A 186 -9.20 0.27 5.74
N ALA A 187 -9.19 0.80 6.97
CA ALA A 187 -8.66 2.14 7.22
C ALA A 187 -7.16 2.27 6.87
N GLU A 188 -6.37 1.25 7.17
CA GLU A 188 -4.95 1.17 6.80
C GLU A 188 -4.76 1.10 5.28
N VAL A 189 -5.55 0.26 4.59
CA VAL A 189 -5.53 0.17 3.12
C VAL A 189 -5.93 1.49 2.46
N GLU A 190 -6.93 2.19 3.00
CA GLU A 190 -7.33 3.52 2.52
C GLU A 190 -6.21 4.56 2.72
N GLU A 191 -5.49 4.49 3.84
CA GLU A 191 -4.33 5.34 4.09
C GLU A 191 -3.20 5.06 3.11
N LEU A 192 -2.83 3.79 2.92
CA LEU A 192 -1.84 3.36 1.93
C LEU A 192 -2.24 3.78 0.51
N PHE A 193 -3.53 3.69 0.17
CA PHE A 193 -4.03 4.13 -1.13
C PHE A 193 -3.90 5.63 -1.31
N ARG A 194 -4.21 6.42 -0.27
CA ARG A 194 -4.06 7.88 -0.29
C ARG A 194 -2.60 8.29 -0.42
N GLU A 195 -1.71 7.64 0.33
CA GLU A 195 -0.27 7.88 0.21
C GLU A 195 0.26 7.51 -1.17
N ARG A 196 -0.15 6.34 -1.70
CA ARG A 196 0.23 5.89 -3.03
C ARG A 196 -0.20 6.92 -4.08
N ARG A 197 -1.44 7.38 -4.02
CA ARG A 197 -1.95 8.39 -4.93
C ARG A 197 -1.14 9.69 -4.86
N LEU A 198 -0.82 10.16 -3.66
CA LEU A 198 0.01 11.36 -3.48
C LEU A 198 1.41 11.17 -4.08
N ARG A 199 2.03 10.01 -3.85
CA ARG A 199 3.35 9.68 -4.44
C ARG A 199 3.27 9.55 -5.96
N GLU A 200 2.20 8.97 -6.51
CA GLU A 200 1.98 8.90 -7.97
C GLU A 200 1.78 10.29 -8.58
N GLU A 201 1.04 11.19 -7.93
CA GLU A 201 0.89 12.58 -8.36
C GLU A 201 2.26 13.31 -8.35
N GLN A 202 3.06 13.14 -7.30
CA GLN A 202 4.42 13.70 -7.22
C GLN A 202 5.35 13.13 -8.30
N LEU A 203 5.28 11.81 -8.57
CA LEU A 203 6.05 11.19 -9.64
C LEU A 203 5.66 11.75 -11.00
N GLN A 204 4.37 11.94 -11.27
CA GLN A 204 3.90 12.56 -12.52
C GLN A 204 4.42 13.99 -12.67
N GLU A 205 4.43 14.79 -11.61
CA GLU A 205 5.00 16.15 -11.65
C GLU A 205 6.51 16.12 -11.94
N LEU A 206 7.25 15.21 -11.31
CA LEU A 206 8.70 15.04 -11.52
C LEU A 206 9.02 14.51 -12.93
N GLU A 207 8.21 13.58 -13.45
CA GLU A 207 8.32 13.07 -14.81
C GLU A 207 8.08 14.19 -15.83
N GLN A 208 7.01 14.98 -15.67
CA GLN A 208 6.74 16.13 -16.53
C GLN A 208 7.87 17.17 -16.47
N ARG A 209 8.42 17.43 -15.27
CA ARG A 209 9.57 18.34 -15.12
C ARG A 209 10.80 17.78 -15.82
N THR A 210 11.05 16.48 -15.70
CA THR A 210 12.18 15.79 -16.36
C THR A 210 12.02 15.84 -17.87
N GLU A 211 10.81 15.62 -18.40
CA GLU A 211 10.52 15.75 -19.83
C GLU A 211 10.75 17.17 -20.32
N ARG A 212 10.27 18.19 -19.61
CA ARG A 212 10.55 19.60 -19.96
C ARG A 212 12.05 19.88 -20.02
N LEU A 213 12.80 19.47 -19.00
CA LEU A 213 14.26 19.64 -18.97
C LEU A 213 14.94 18.85 -20.11
N ARG A 214 14.47 17.65 -20.44
CA ARG A 214 14.96 16.90 -21.61
C ARG A 214 14.67 17.65 -22.91
N THR A 215 13.48 18.22 -23.08
CA THR A 215 13.16 19.01 -24.28
C THR A 215 14.01 20.27 -24.39
N GLU A 216 14.23 20.99 -23.29
CA GLU A 216 15.11 22.17 -23.25
C GLU A 216 16.57 21.78 -23.53
N ASN A 217 17.05 20.68 -22.95
CA ASN A 217 18.38 20.16 -23.20
C ASN A 217 18.53 19.75 -24.68
N ASN A 218 17.57 19.00 -25.22
CA ASN A 218 17.57 18.64 -26.64
C ASN A 218 17.57 19.87 -27.56
N GLU A 219 16.85 20.94 -27.20
CA GLU A 219 16.86 22.18 -27.98
C GLU A 219 18.23 22.89 -27.92
N ARG A 220 18.92 22.85 -26.77
CA ARG A 220 20.30 23.33 -26.64
C ARG A 220 21.29 22.46 -27.40
N MET A 221 21.12 21.14 -27.38
CA MET A 221 21.94 20.19 -28.14
C MET A 221 21.81 20.38 -29.65
N ARG A 222 20.68 20.89 -30.16
CA ARG A 222 20.53 21.25 -31.59
C ARG A 222 21.46 22.36 -32.05
N VAL A 223 21.99 23.17 -31.13
CA VAL A 223 22.90 24.29 -31.41
C VAL A 223 24.38 23.85 -31.35
N LEU A 224 24.67 22.65 -30.85
CA LEU A 224 26.03 22.10 -30.74
C LEU A 224 26.54 21.48 -32.05
N GLU A 225 27.86 21.30 -32.14
CA GLU A 225 28.55 20.71 -33.30
C GLU A 225 28.09 19.27 -33.60
N ILE A 226 28.12 18.91 -34.89
CA ILE A 226 27.53 17.66 -35.41
C ILE A 226 28.22 16.41 -34.84
N GLU A 227 29.54 16.41 -34.62
CA GLU A 227 30.27 15.28 -34.03
C GLU A 227 29.84 14.99 -32.58
N VAL A 228 29.74 16.02 -31.74
CA VAL A 228 29.29 15.89 -30.34
C VAL A 228 27.83 15.43 -30.27
N LYS A 229 27.02 15.80 -31.27
CA LYS A 229 25.63 15.38 -31.39
C LYS A 229 25.51 13.90 -31.73
N GLU A 230 26.33 13.38 -32.64
CA GLU A 230 26.34 11.95 -33.00
C GLU A 230 26.78 11.07 -31.82
N GLU A 231 27.80 11.49 -31.06
CA GLU A 231 28.22 10.78 -29.84
C GLU A 231 27.13 10.80 -28.76
N PHE A 232 26.47 11.95 -28.54
CA PHE A 232 25.35 12.05 -27.61
C PHE A 232 24.17 11.17 -28.03
N GLU A 233 23.82 11.16 -29.32
CA GLU A 233 22.75 10.30 -29.83
C GLU A 233 23.09 8.82 -29.64
N GLN A 234 24.33 8.40 -29.89
CA GLN A 234 24.77 7.02 -29.63
C GLN A 234 24.64 6.65 -28.15
N VAL A 235 25.18 7.46 -27.24
CA VAL A 235 25.08 7.21 -25.79
C VAL A 235 23.62 7.22 -25.32
N ASN A 236 22.80 8.12 -25.86
CA ASN A 236 21.38 8.20 -25.48
C ASN A 236 20.60 6.97 -25.97
N THR A 237 20.91 6.43 -27.15
CA THR A 237 20.32 5.16 -27.63
C THR A 237 20.76 3.96 -26.78
N GLU A 238 22.00 3.94 -26.29
CA GLU A 238 22.49 2.90 -25.37
C GLU A 238 21.81 3.02 -23.99
N VAL A 239 21.65 4.24 -23.48
CA VAL A 239 20.90 4.47 -22.23
C VAL A 239 19.43 4.05 -22.37
N GLU A 240 18.80 4.32 -23.51
CA GLU A 240 17.42 3.86 -23.77
C GLU A 240 17.32 2.34 -23.90
N SER A 241 18.29 1.68 -24.55
CA SER A 241 18.31 0.21 -24.65
C SER A 241 18.48 -0.45 -23.28
N LEU A 242 19.42 0.04 -22.46
CA LEU A 242 19.65 -0.43 -21.09
C LEU A 242 18.42 -0.18 -20.20
N ARG A 243 17.75 0.97 -20.33
CA ARG A 243 16.49 1.24 -19.62
C ARG A 243 15.40 0.24 -20.01
N ASN A 244 15.25 -0.04 -21.29
CA ASN A 244 14.27 -1.02 -21.76
C ASN A 244 14.57 -2.44 -21.26
N GLU A 245 15.84 -2.83 -21.19
CA GLU A 245 16.25 -4.11 -20.58
C GLU A 245 15.95 -4.16 -19.09
N MET A 246 16.22 -3.06 -18.38
CA MET A 246 15.94 -2.95 -16.95
C MET A 246 14.42 -3.03 -16.65
N GLU A 247 13.58 -2.39 -17.46
CA GLU A 247 12.12 -2.52 -17.36
C GLU A 247 11.61 -3.94 -17.69
N ARG A 248 12.20 -4.61 -18.70
CA ARG A 248 11.89 -6.03 -18.97
C ARG A 248 12.26 -6.92 -17.79
N LYS A 249 13.43 -6.72 -17.19
CA LYS A 249 13.89 -7.49 -16.03
C LYS A 249 13.03 -7.23 -14.79
N LYS A 250 12.57 -6.00 -14.58
CA LYS A 250 11.57 -5.69 -13.53
C LYS A 250 10.24 -6.39 -13.78
N ALA A 251 9.72 -6.39 -15.01
CA ALA A 251 8.48 -7.08 -15.35
C ALA A 251 8.61 -8.59 -15.11
N GLU A 252 9.73 -9.19 -15.52
CA GLU A 252 10.04 -10.60 -15.27
C GLU A 252 10.09 -10.91 -13.75
N LEU A 253 10.70 -10.03 -12.94
CA LEU A 253 10.70 -10.18 -11.48
C LEU A 253 9.31 -10.10 -10.87
N VAL A 254 8.44 -9.20 -11.35
CA VAL A 254 7.05 -9.10 -10.88
C VAL A 254 6.26 -10.37 -11.20
N GLU A 255 6.41 -10.90 -12.42
CA GLU A 255 5.79 -12.18 -12.80
C GLU A 255 6.31 -13.33 -11.93
N LEU A 256 7.64 -13.42 -11.74
CA LEU A 256 8.24 -14.46 -10.90
C LEU A 256 7.73 -14.36 -9.46
N THR A 257 7.64 -13.15 -8.91
CA THR A 257 7.14 -12.91 -7.54
C THR A 257 5.69 -13.33 -7.41
N LYS A 258 4.85 -12.98 -8.39
CA LYS A 258 3.45 -13.42 -8.42
C LYS A 258 3.33 -14.94 -8.48
N THR A 259 4.09 -15.60 -9.35
CA THR A 259 4.08 -17.07 -9.43
C THR A 259 4.56 -17.72 -8.13
N LYS A 260 5.54 -17.12 -7.45
CA LYS A 260 6.00 -17.56 -6.14
C LYS A 260 4.89 -17.41 -5.10
N GLU A 261 4.21 -16.27 -5.02
CA GLU A 261 3.10 -16.04 -4.09
C GLU A 261 1.96 -17.05 -4.32
N GLU A 262 1.63 -17.34 -5.58
CA GLU A 262 0.65 -18.37 -5.95
C GLU A 262 1.08 -19.77 -5.46
N MET A 263 2.36 -20.13 -5.62
CA MET A 263 2.91 -21.39 -5.10
C MET A 263 2.92 -21.42 -3.56
N ASP A 264 3.32 -20.33 -2.91
CA ASP A 264 3.35 -20.21 -1.45
C ASP A 264 1.94 -20.32 -0.85
N MET A 265 0.93 -19.68 -1.46
CA MET A 265 -0.48 -19.88 -1.08
C MET A 265 -0.94 -21.32 -1.26
N ALA A 266 -0.56 -21.97 -2.38
CA ALA A 266 -0.90 -23.38 -2.63
C ALA A 266 -0.24 -24.35 -1.63
N LEU A 267 0.97 -24.01 -1.15
CA LEU A 267 1.68 -24.73 -0.09
C LEU A 267 1.11 -24.42 1.31
N ALA A 268 0.65 -23.20 1.55
CA ALA A 268 -0.02 -22.80 2.79
C ALA A 268 -1.32 -23.57 3.00
N ASN A 269 -2.10 -23.76 1.93
CA ASN A 269 -3.39 -24.44 1.94
C ASN A 269 -3.28 -25.97 2.08
N SER A 270 -2.08 -26.56 1.99
CA SER A 270 -1.91 -28.02 2.11
C SER A 270 -0.68 -28.39 2.94
N PRO A 271 -0.84 -28.81 4.21
CA PRO A 271 0.27 -29.22 5.06
C PRO A 271 1.02 -30.45 4.48
N LEU A 272 0.32 -31.30 3.74
CA LEU A 272 0.92 -32.45 3.06
C LEU A 272 1.86 -32.03 1.94
N LYS A 273 1.50 -31.03 1.11
CA LYS A 273 2.37 -30.52 0.05
C LYS A 273 3.65 -29.89 0.61
N ARG A 274 3.54 -29.17 1.74
CA ARG A 274 4.70 -28.62 2.44
C ARG A 274 5.65 -29.72 2.92
N GLN A 275 5.10 -30.79 3.48
CA GLN A 275 5.89 -31.96 3.89
C GLN A 275 6.52 -32.68 2.68
N THR A 276 5.81 -32.78 1.55
CA THR A 276 6.35 -33.35 0.30
C THR A 276 7.50 -32.51 -0.26
N MET A 277 7.38 -31.18 -0.25
CA MET A 277 8.45 -30.28 -0.72
C MET A 277 9.73 -30.42 0.11
N LEU A 278 9.61 -30.47 1.44
CA LEU A 278 10.76 -30.70 2.33
C LEU A 278 11.44 -32.04 2.04
N MET A 279 10.66 -33.09 1.78
CA MET A 279 11.19 -34.40 1.39
C MET A 279 11.85 -34.36 0.01
N GLU A 280 11.30 -33.62 -0.95
CA GLU A 280 11.91 -33.43 -2.28
C GLU A 280 13.23 -32.65 -2.21
N GLU A 281 13.31 -31.63 -1.36
CA GLU A 281 14.54 -30.87 -1.10
C GLU A 281 15.64 -31.76 -0.49
N GLN A 282 15.31 -32.51 0.57
CA GLN A 282 16.23 -33.50 1.15
C GLN A 282 16.67 -34.55 0.12
N LEU A 283 15.75 -34.96 -0.75
CA LEU A 283 16.05 -35.95 -1.77
C LEU A 283 16.91 -35.36 -2.91
N GLN A 284 16.73 -34.08 -3.24
CA GLN A 284 17.59 -33.35 -4.18
C GLN A 284 19.00 -33.18 -3.61
N GLU A 285 19.16 -32.77 -2.35
CA GLU A 285 20.47 -32.71 -1.70
C GLU A 285 21.19 -34.07 -1.73
N MET A 286 20.47 -35.15 -1.45
CA MET A 286 21.03 -36.51 -1.49
C MET A 286 21.39 -36.93 -2.91
N ARG A 287 20.63 -36.50 -3.93
CA ARG A 287 20.97 -36.71 -5.34
C ARG A 287 22.20 -35.92 -5.75
N GLU A 288 22.35 -34.68 -5.31
CA GLU A 288 23.52 -33.85 -5.57
C GLU A 288 24.78 -34.41 -4.90
N LYS A 289 24.69 -34.80 -3.63
CA LYS A 289 25.77 -35.51 -2.91
C LYS A 289 26.16 -36.81 -3.63
N ARG A 290 25.18 -37.59 -4.07
CA ARG A 290 25.43 -38.78 -4.88
C ARG A 290 26.09 -38.43 -6.22
N ALA A 291 25.63 -37.39 -6.90
CA ALA A 291 26.21 -36.97 -8.18
C ALA A 291 27.67 -36.51 -8.00
N GLN A 292 27.98 -35.80 -6.92
CA GLN A 292 29.35 -35.44 -6.54
C GLN A 292 30.21 -36.68 -6.28
N ILE A 293 29.74 -37.61 -5.43
CA ILE A 293 30.46 -38.86 -5.14
C ILE A 293 30.65 -39.71 -6.41
N VAL A 294 29.65 -39.76 -7.28
CA VAL A 294 29.74 -40.47 -8.56
C VAL A 294 30.72 -39.77 -9.51
N ALA A 295 30.72 -38.45 -9.56
CA ALA A 295 31.70 -37.69 -10.35
C ALA A 295 33.13 -37.89 -9.82
N GLU A 296 33.31 -37.95 -8.49
CA GLU A 296 34.60 -38.26 -7.85
C GLU A 296 35.05 -39.70 -8.11
N LEU A 297 34.13 -40.68 -8.08
CA LEU A 297 34.39 -42.08 -8.42
C LEU A 297 34.68 -42.27 -9.92
N GLN A 298 34.03 -41.49 -10.79
CA GLN A 298 34.23 -41.51 -12.24
C GLN A 298 35.47 -40.73 -12.66
N SER A 299 35.93 -39.78 -11.84
CA SER A 299 37.25 -39.20 -11.98
C SER A 299 38.27 -40.22 -11.48
N GLU A 300 38.71 -41.13 -12.35
CA GLU A 300 39.91 -41.97 -12.14
C GLU A 300 41.19 -41.10 -12.22
N GLN A 301 41.19 -39.95 -11.55
CA GLN A 301 42.33 -39.06 -11.49
C GLN A 301 43.33 -39.65 -10.51
N THR A 302 44.58 -39.74 -10.95
CA THR A 302 45.66 -40.15 -10.06
C THR A 302 45.77 -39.16 -8.89
N PRO A 303 46.26 -39.58 -7.70
CA PRO A 303 46.46 -38.66 -6.57
C PRO A 303 47.33 -37.45 -6.90
N GLU A 304 48.17 -37.54 -7.94
CA GLU A 304 48.97 -36.43 -8.47
C GLU A 304 48.11 -35.45 -9.29
N GLU A 305 47.23 -35.94 -10.18
CA GLU A 305 46.29 -35.10 -10.94
C GLU A 305 45.26 -34.40 -10.04
N GLN A 306 44.79 -35.05 -8.96
CA GLN A 306 43.92 -34.41 -7.98
C GLN A 306 44.63 -33.28 -7.24
N ARG A 307 45.93 -33.45 -6.94
CA ARG A 307 46.76 -32.40 -6.34
C ARG A 307 46.96 -31.24 -7.32
N ASP A 308 47.24 -31.53 -8.58
CA ASP A 308 47.42 -30.50 -9.61
C ASP A 308 46.13 -29.72 -9.87
N ASN A 309 44.98 -30.39 -9.96
CA ASN A 309 43.67 -29.74 -10.06
C ASN A 309 43.35 -28.89 -8.83
N PHE A 310 43.72 -29.36 -7.63
CA PHE A 310 43.55 -28.59 -6.40
C PHE A 310 44.47 -27.37 -6.36
N ILE A 311 45.73 -27.49 -6.81
CA ILE A 311 46.65 -26.37 -6.94
C ILE A 311 46.13 -25.36 -7.96
N GLN A 312 45.62 -25.82 -9.11
CA GLN A 312 45.02 -24.94 -10.12
C GLN A 312 43.78 -24.23 -9.57
N LYS A 313 42.95 -24.93 -8.79
CA LYS A 313 41.79 -24.34 -8.13
C LYS A 313 42.22 -23.28 -7.11
N ILE A 314 43.20 -23.57 -6.23
CA ILE A 314 43.76 -22.59 -5.30
C ILE A 314 44.35 -21.38 -6.04
N GLN A 315 45.07 -21.59 -7.14
CA GLN A 315 45.62 -20.49 -7.93
C GLN A 315 44.51 -19.64 -8.57
N LYS A 316 43.44 -20.28 -9.05
CA LYS A 316 42.27 -19.57 -9.59
C LYS A 316 41.55 -18.79 -8.50
N ASP A 317 41.27 -19.43 -7.37
CA ASP A 317 40.62 -18.83 -6.21
C ASP A 317 41.47 -17.66 -5.67
N ASN A 318 42.80 -17.78 -5.62
CA ASN A 318 43.68 -16.69 -5.22
C ASN A 318 43.67 -15.51 -6.21
N LYS A 319 43.56 -15.78 -7.52
CA LYS A 319 43.38 -14.71 -8.54
C LYS A 319 42.01 -14.04 -8.41
N GLU A 320 40.95 -14.83 -8.20
CA GLU A 320 39.60 -14.33 -7.96
C GLU A 320 39.54 -13.50 -6.66
N ILE A 321 40.22 -13.93 -5.59
CA ILE A 321 40.38 -13.16 -4.34
C ILE A 321 41.12 -11.84 -4.61
N GLY A 322 42.18 -11.85 -5.42
CA GLY A 322 42.88 -10.64 -5.83
C GLY A 322 41.96 -9.65 -6.55
N HIS A 323 41.21 -10.12 -7.54
CA HIS A 323 40.21 -9.28 -8.23
C HIS A 323 39.10 -8.78 -7.31
N MET A 324 38.62 -9.61 -6.38
CA MET A 324 37.64 -9.18 -5.38
C MET A 324 38.22 -8.12 -4.43
N GLN A 325 39.50 -8.23 -4.06
CA GLN A 325 40.17 -7.22 -3.23
C GLN A 325 40.34 -5.89 -3.97
N GLU A 326 40.70 -5.92 -5.26
CA GLU A 326 40.74 -4.73 -6.12
C GLU A 326 39.35 -4.07 -6.22
N GLN A 327 38.31 -4.86 -6.46
CA GLN A 327 36.93 -4.35 -6.49
C GLN A 327 36.47 -3.78 -5.14
N LEU A 328 36.84 -4.42 -4.02
CA LEU A 328 36.55 -3.91 -2.69
C LEU A 328 37.27 -2.58 -2.44
N GLN A 329 38.51 -2.44 -2.90
CA GLN A 329 39.23 -1.18 -2.79
C GLN A 329 38.58 -0.08 -3.64
N GLU A 330 38.20 -0.37 -4.88
CA GLU A 330 37.48 0.57 -5.75
C GLU A 330 36.14 1.01 -5.14
N ILE A 331 35.39 0.07 -4.55
CA ILE A 331 34.13 0.38 -3.86
C ILE A 331 34.40 1.24 -2.61
N ASN A 332 35.44 0.95 -1.83
CA ASN A 332 35.80 1.76 -0.67
C ASN A 332 36.21 3.19 -1.06
N GLU A 333 36.95 3.35 -2.16
CA GLU A 333 37.30 4.66 -2.71
C GLU A 333 36.05 5.43 -3.18
N ARG A 334 35.11 4.76 -3.86
CA ARG A 334 33.81 5.35 -4.22
C ARG A 334 32.96 5.72 -3.00
N MET A 335 32.98 4.89 -1.95
CA MET A 335 32.28 5.21 -0.70
C MET A 335 32.90 6.43 -0.02
N ALA A 336 34.23 6.55 -0.01
CA ALA A 336 34.91 7.72 0.54
C ALA A 336 34.56 8.99 -0.24
N GLN A 337 34.57 8.93 -1.58
CA GLN A 337 34.14 10.04 -2.44
C GLN A 337 32.69 10.44 -2.17
N ALA A 338 31.76 9.48 -2.12
CA ALA A 338 30.35 9.77 -1.84
C ALA A 338 30.15 10.34 -0.43
N GLN A 339 30.96 9.95 0.56
CA GLN A 339 30.94 10.53 1.91
C GLN A 339 31.45 11.97 1.93
N GLU A 340 32.50 12.27 1.17
CA GLU A 340 33.03 13.63 1.01
C GLU A 340 32.00 14.53 0.32
N GLU A 341 31.40 14.07 -0.79
CA GLU A 341 30.30 14.78 -1.47
C GLU A 341 29.13 15.03 -0.51
N LEU A 342 28.72 14.03 0.29
CA LEU A 342 27.65 14.19 1.27
C LEU A 342 28.01 15.25 2.33
N GLN A 343 29.27 15.27 2.77
CA GLN A 343 29.75 16.27 3.73
C GLN A 343 29.78 17.68 3.11
N GLU A 344 30.20 17.81 1.85
CA GLU A 344 30.12 19.05 1.10
C GLU A 344 28.67 19.54 0.97
N PHE A 345 27.74 18.66 0.59
CA PHE A 345 26.31 18.99 0.53
C PHE A 345 25.75 19.40 1.89
N GLN A 346 26.16 18.75 2.98
CA GLN A 346 25.75 19.13 4.34
C GLN A 346 26.28 20.52 4.72
N ASN A 347 27.54 20.81 4.42
CA ASN A 347 28.14 22.13 4.66
C ASN A 347 27.44 23.21 3.82
N GLU A 348 27.16 22.94 2.54
CA GLU A 348 26.40 23.84 1.68
C GLU A 348 24.97 24.06 2.19
N PHE A 349 24.33 22.99 2.66
CA PHE A 349 22.99 23.05 3.25
C PHE A 349 23.00 23.89 4.54
N GLU A 350 23.99 23.72 5.41
CA GLU A 350 24.13 24.52 6.64
C GLU A 350 24.38 26.00 6.31
N LEU A 351 25.21 26.29 5.31
CA LEU A 351 25.45 27.65 4.82
C LEU A 351 24.19 28.30 4.22
N LEU A 352 23.36 27.51 3.54
CA LEU A 352 22.10 27.96 2.94
C LEU A 352 21.01 28.14 4.01
N ALA A 353 20.96 27.25 4.99
CA ALA A 353 19.95 27.23 6.05
C ALA A 353 20.20 28.27 7.16
N GLY A 354 21.46 28.53 7.51
CA GLY A 354 21.83 29.48 8.58
C GLY A 354 21.97 30.92 8.08
N ASP A 355 23.07 31.21 7.39
CA ASP A 355 23.51 32.59 7.15
C ASP A 355 22.79 33.31 6.00
N LYS A 356 22.47 32.59 4.92
CA LYS A 356 21.73 33.17 3.78
C LYS A 356 20.25 33.32 4.11
N SER A 357 19.67 32.40 4.89
CA SER A 357 18.26 32.45 5.28
C SER A 357 17.93 33.66 6.16
N GLU A 358 18.75 33.95 7.18
CA GLU A 358 18.52 35.10 8.06
C GLU A 358 18.71 36.44 7.35
N LYS A 359 19.82 36.62 6.60
CA LYS A 359 20.05 37.84 5.80
C LYS A 359 18.99 38.02 4.72
N PHE A 360 18.55 36.95 4.07
CA PHE A 360 17.47 37.01 3.08
C PHE A 360 16.14 37.36 3.75
N ARG A 361 15.88 36.84 4.96
CA ARG A 361 14.69 37.19 5.73
C ARG A 361 14.70 38.66 6.16
N GLU A 362 15.83 39.17 6.64
CA GLU A 362 15.99 40.59 6.96
C GLU A 362 15.81 41.48 5.72
N LEU A 363 16.43 41.10 4.60
CA LEU A 363 16.32 41.84 3.35
C LEU A 363 14.88 41.83 2.81
N LYS A 364 14.18 40.69 2.89
CA LYS A 364 12.77 40.58 2.52
C LYS A 364 11.89 41.40 3.45
N THR A 365 12.17 41.39 4.75
CA THR A 365 11.44 42.21 5.74
C THR A 365 11.63 43.70 5.44
N ARG A 366 12.87 44.13 5.15
CA ARG A 366 13.17 45.50 4.73
C ARG A 366 12.52 45.86 3.40
N GLY A 367 12.51 44.94 2.43
CA GLY A 367 11.79 45.09 1.16
C GLY A 367 10.30 45.34 1.40
N THR A 368 9.65 44.49 2.19
CA THR A 368 8.22 44.68 2.53
C THR A 368 7.94 45.97 3.30
N GLN A 369 8.87 46.43 4.15
CA GLN A 369 8.74 47.72 4.83
C GLN A 369 8.87 48.89 3.86
N MET A 370 9.76 48.79 2.86
CA MET A 370 9.90 49.79 1.81
C MET A 370 8.68 49.81 0.89
N ASP A 371 8.15 48.65 0.50
CA ASP A 371 6.94 48.55 -0.31
C ASP A 371 5.74 49.16 0.43
N ASN A 372 5.53 48.78 1.70
CA ASN A 372 4.49 49.37 2.53
C ASN A 372 4.66 50.89 2.71
N PHE A 373 5.91 51.38 2.77
CA PHE A 373 6.17 52.81 2.82
C PHE A 373 5.81 53.50 1.50
N LEU A 374 6.19 52.91 0.36
CA LEU A 374 5.90 53.44 -0.97
C LEU A 374 4.40 53.46 -1.26
N ASP A 375 3.67 52.40 -0.90
CA ASP A 375 2.21 52.32 -1.06
C ASP A 375 1.49 53.41 -0.25
N ASN A 376 1.97 53.68 0.97
CA ASN A 376 1.40 54.71 1.85
C ASN A 376 1.97 56.12 1.59
N PHE A 377 3.03 56.24 0.78
CA PHE A 377 3.73 57.50 0.57
C PHE A 377 2.83 58.51 -0.16
N ASP A 378 2.15 58.06 -1.22
CA ASP A 378 1.25 58.93 -2.00
C ASP A 378 0.06 59.41 -1.17
N GLU A 379 -0.45 58.57 -0.26
CA GLU A 379 -1.52 58.95 0.65
C GLU A 379 -1.04 59.97 1.71
N SER A 380 0.10 59.70 2.34
CA SER A 380 0.74 60.63 3.29
C SER A 380 1.07 61.96 2.63
N LYS A 381 1.59 61.94 1.40
CA LYS A 381 1.86 63.13 0.60
C LYS A 381 0.57 63.91 0.32
N ARG A 382 -0.50 63.26 -0.13
CA ARG A 382 -1.81 63.92 -0.34
C ARG A 382 -2.35 64.54 0.94
N GLN A 383 -2.20 63.88 2.09
CA GLN A 383 -2.61 64.44 3.39
C GLN A 383 -1.81 65.69 3.75
N ILE A 384 -0.49 65.67 3.56
CA ILE A 384 0.37 66.83 3.82
C ILE A 384 0.05 67.97 2.85
N GLU A 385 -0.09 67.70 1.55
CA GLU A 385 -0.47 68.70 0.54
C GLU A 385 -1.86 69.28 0.82
N GLY A 386 -2.83 68.46 1.24
CA GLY A 386 -4.15 68.90 1.69
C GLY A 386 -4.06 69.84 2.89
N ARG A 387 -3.21 69.51 3.88
CA ARG A 387 -2.99 70.35 5.06
C ARG A 387 -2.32 71.68 4.70
N ILE A 388 -1.35 71.66 3.79
CA ILE A 388 -0.71 72.87 3.26
C ILE A 388 -1.72 73.74 2.50
N SER A 389 -2.58 73.13 1.68
CA SER A 389 -3.63 73.87 0.95
C SER A 389 -4.64 74.53 1.90
N ALA A 390 -5.06 73.81 2.94
CA ALA A 390 -5.97 74.34 3.96
C ALA A 390 -5.34 75.54 4.71
N LEU A 391 -4.08 75.39 5.16
CA LEU A 391 -3.33 76.48 5.79
C LEU A 391 -3.14 77.67 4.85
N SER A 392 -2.82 77.42 3.59
CA SER A 392 -2.67 78.48 2.58
C SER A 392 -3.97 79.25 2.36
N LYS A 393 -5.11 78.56 2.26
CA LYS A 393 -6.44 79.19 2.18
C LYS A 393 -6.75 80.01 3.42
N GLN A 394 -6.39 79.52 4.61
CA GLN A 394 -6.57 80.24 5.86
C GLN A 394 -5.71 81.51 5.91
N ILE A 395 -4.45 81.43 5.51
CA ILE A 395 -3.56 82.60 5.42
C ILE A 395 -4.11 83.63 4.43
N VAL A 396 -4.52 83.20 3.24
CA VAL A 396 -5.12 84.11 2.24
C VAL A 396 -6.39 84.75 2.79
N ARG A 397 -7.25 84.00 3.48
CA ARG A 397 -8.45 84.56 4.12
C ARG A 397 -8.10 85.61 5.18
N GLN A 398 -7.09 85.34 6.01
CA GLN A 398 -6.62 86.31 7.00
C GLN A 398 -6.02 87.56 6.33
N LEU A 399 -5.24 87.39 5.26
CA LEU A 399 -4.71 88.51 4.48
C LEU A 399 -5.79 89.33 3.78
N GLN A 400 -6.85 88.68 3.28
CA GLN A 400 -8.02 89.36 2.72
C GLN A 400 -8.78 90.14 3.79
N LEU A 401 -8.97 89.57 4.98
CA LEU A 401 -9.58 90.28 6.11
C LEU A 401 -8.73 91.48 6.53
N ILE A 402 -7.42 91.33 6.62
CA ILE A 402 -6.49 92.44 6.90
C ILE A 402 -6.58 93.50 5.80
N SER A 403 -6.58 93.13 4.53
CA SER A 403 -6.70 94.08 3.41
C SER A 403 -8.04 94.83 3.42
N LEU A 404 -9.13 94.15 3.78
CA LEU A 404 -10.47 94.74 3.92
C LEU A 404 -10.53 95.69 5.12
N ASN A 405 -9.83 95.36 6.20
CA ASN A 405 -9.64 96.22 7.38
C ASN A 405 -8.71 97.41 7.09
N CYS A 406 -7.67 97.27 6.27
CA CYS A 406 -6.84 98.38 5.82
C CYS A 406 -7.63 99.35 4.92
N ARG A 407 -8.54 98.83 4.07
CA ARG A 407 -9.50 99.66 3.34
C ARG A 407 -10.47 100.40 4.24
N HIS A 408 -10.90 99.79 5.35
CA HIS A 408 -11.63 100.50 6.41
C HIS A 408 -10.73 101.49 7.16
N GLY A 409 -9.42 101.23 7.28
CA GLY A 409 -8.43 102.11 7.90
C GLY A 409 -8.10 103.37 7.09
N GLU A 410 -8.18 103.33 5.76
CA GLU A 410 -8.08 104.54 4.92
C GLU A 410 -9.29 105.49 5.09
N ILE A 411 -10.43 104.99 5.60
CA ILE A 411 -11.63 105.79 5.88
C ILE A 411 -11.57 106.42 7.29
N VAL A 412 -10.61 106.03 8.15
CA VAL A 412 -10.61 106.41 9.58
C VAL A 412 -9.43 107.33 9.99
N THR A 413 -8.57 107.77 9.08
CA THR A 413 -7.34 108.53 9.46
C THR A 413 -7.34 110.05 9.17
N ASN A 414 -8.50 110.67 8.88
CA ASN A 414 -8.61 112.14 8.75
C ASN A 414 -9.59 112.79 9.76
N VAL A 415 -9.39 112.55 11.07
CA VAL A 415 -9.72 113.52 12.13
C VAL A 415 -8.66 113.40 13.23
N THR A 416 -7.88 114.45 13.49
CA THR A 416 -7.03 114.53 14.67
C THR A 416 -7.87 114.98 15.88
N GLY A 417 -7.94 114.17 16.94
CA GLY A 417 -8.51 114.55 18.24
C GLY A 417 -9.02 113.32 19.01
N LEU A 418 -8.34 112.95 20.09
CA LEU A 418 -8.67 111.77 20.93
C LEU A 418 -10.13 111.79 21.40
N ASP A 419 -10.85 110.67 21.27
CA ASP A 419 -12.23 110.55 21.77
C ASP A 419 -12.45 109.20 22.50
N GLU A 420 -12.29 109.26 23.83
CA GLU A 420 -13.40 109.13 24.77
C GLU A 420 -14.38 107.93 24.70
N SER A 421 -14.11 106.83 23.99
CA SER A 421 -15.02 105.65 24.02
C SER A 421 -14.66 104.59 25.07
N LEU A 422 -13.49 104.69 25.72
CA LEU A 422 -13.06 103.79 26.81
C LEU A 422 -13.34 104.38 28.22
N LEU A 423 -13.64 105.68 28.31
CA LEU A 423 -14.24 106.31 29.50
C LEU A 423 -15.76 106.52 29.34
N ALA A 424 -16.32 106.14 28.20
CA ALA A 424 -17.75 105.96 27.98
C ALA A 424 -18.31 104.64 28.55
N LEU A 425 -17.64 104.05 29.54
CA LEU A 425 -18.27 103.16 30.53
C LEU A 425 -19.40 103.88 31.32
N GLY A 426 -19.63 105.17 31.05
CA GLY A 426 -20.76 105.99 31.53
C GLY A 426 -21.82 106.38 30.48
N SER A 427 -21.69 106.03 29.19
CA SER A 427 -22.76 106.30 28.21
C SER A 427 -23.49 105.00 27.88
N SER A 428 -24.57 104.76 28.63
CA SER A 428 -25.75 103.97 28.25
C SER A 428 -25.57 103.13 26.95
N ALA A 429 -25.33 101.83 27.15
CA ALA A 429 -25.36 100.75 26.16
C ALA A 429 -24.01 100.27 25.58
N VAL A 430 -23.04 99.91 26.43
CA VAL A 430 -22.24 98.70 26.11
C VAL A 430 -23.24 97.56 26.14
N SER A 431 -23.63 97.10 24.95
CA SER A 431 -24.63 96.04 24.80
C SER A 431 -24.11 94.80 25.50
N ALA A 432 -24.96 94.15 26.29
CA ALA A 432 -24.65 92.87 26.92
C ALA A 432 -24.07 91.87 25.92
N ASP A 433 -24.46 91.97 24.63
CA ASP A 433 -23.97 91.14 23.54
C ASP A 433 -22.47 91.26 23.28
N GLU A 434 -21.87 92.46 23.32
CA GLU A 434 -20.45 92.62 23.02
C GLU A 434 -19.55 92.05 24.13
N LEU A 435 -20.00 92.20 25.39
CA LEU A 435 -19.32 91.62 26.53
C LEU A 435 -19.54 90.10 26.59
N GLN A 436 -20.70 89.63 26.14
CA GLN A 436 -21.02 88.20 26.01
C GLN A 436 -20.17 87.54 24.91
N ASP A 437 -19.97 88.20 23.76
CA ASP A 437 -19.09 87.71 22.70
C ASP A 437 -17.63 87.61 23.15
N LEU A 438 -17.13 88.60 23.90
CA LEU A 438 -15.79 88.54 24.47
C LEU A 438 -15.67 87.41 25.51
N HIS A 439 -16.70 87.23 26.35
CA HIS A 439 -16.75 86.13 27.31
C HIS A 439 -16.74 84.77 26.64
N VAL A 440 -17.52 84.60 25.55
CA VAL A 440 -17.57 83.36 24.76
C VAL A 440 -16.21 83.07 24.12
N ARG A 441 -15.53 84.06 23.54
CA ARG A 441 -14.18 83.87 22.97
C ARG A 441 -13.16 83.45 24.02
N LEU A 442 -13.14 84.12 25.18
CA LEU A 442 -12.27 83.74 26.30
C LEU A 442 -12.60 82.35 26.82
N GLN A 443 -13.87 81.96 26.84
CA GLN A 443 -14.30 80.63 27.24
C GLN A 443 -13.86 79.55 26.23
N GLU A 444 -13.96 79.82 24.93
CA GLU A 444 -13.44 78.96 23.86
C GLU A 444 -11.91 78.80 23.95
N GLU A 445 -11.18 79.89 24.12
CA GLU A 445 -9.72 79.86 24.31
C GLU A 445 -9.35 79.01 25.54
N LEU A 446 -10.04 79.20 26.67
CA LEU A 446 -9.80 78.43 27.89
C LEU A 446 -10.10 76.93 27.69
N ILE A 447 -11.13 76.58 26.90
CA ILE A 447 -11.44 75.20 26.53
C ILE A 447 -10.31 74.61 25.67
N THR A 448 -9.83 75.32 24.64
CA THR A 448 -8.73 74.84 23.78
C THR A 448 -7.43 74.66 24.56
N LEU A 449 -7.13 75.59 25.49
CA LEU A 449 -5.95 75.51 26.34
C LEU A 449 -6.03 74.30 27.29
N LYS A 450 -7.21 74.03 27.87
CA LYS A 450 -7.45 72.80 28.65
C LYS A 450 -7.30 71.52 27.83
N GLN A 451 -7.76 71.52 26.58
CA GLN A 451 -7.58 70.38 25.68
C GLN A 451 -6.09 70.14 25.36
N ASN A 452 -5.34 71.20 25.07
CA ASN A 452 -3.89 71.09 24.84
C ASN A 452 -3.14 70.63 26.09
N GLU A 453 -3.52 71.11 27.28
CA GLU A 453 -2.96 70.63 28.54
C GLU A 453 -3.23 69.14 28.77
N ALA A 454 -4.44 68.66 28.43
CA ALA A 454 -4.79 67.25 28.52
C ALA A 454 -3.96 66.37 27.56
N LEU A 455 -3.74 66.84 26.32
CA LEU A 455 -2.89 66.16 25.34
C LEU A 455 -1.44 66.08 25.83
N LEU A 456 -0.86 67.20 26.29
CA LEU A 456 0.49 67.21 26.83
C LEU A 456 0.65 66.31 28.06
N ARG A 457 -0.35 66.26 28.95
CA ARG A 457 -0.35 65.33 30.09
C ARG A 457 -0.38 63.87 29.62
N SER A 458 -1.14 63.56 28.57
CA SER A 458 -1.19 62.21 28.01
C SER A 458 0.15 61.81 27.37
N GLU A 459 0.78 62.71 26.60
CA GLU A 459 2.10 62.48 26.01
C GLU A 459 3.17 62.29 27.09
N LEU A 460 3.14 63.13 28.14
CA LEU A 460 4.08 63.04 29.26
C LEU A 460 3.88 61.72 30.03
N SER A 461 2.64 61.23 30.16
CA SER A 461 2.37 59.91 30.73
C SER A 461 2.92 58.77 29.85
N SER A 462 2.75 58.85 28.53
CA SER A 462 3.29 57.87 27.57
C SER A 462 4.82 57.86 27.56
N MET A 463 5.45 59.03 27.68
CA MET A 463 6.91 59.12 27.76
C MET A 463 7.43 58.54 29.08
N LYS A 464 6.71 58.74 30.19
CA LYS A 464 7.05 58.11 31.47
C LYS A 464 6.94 56.59 31.42
N THR A 465 5.90 56.02 30.80
CA THR A 465 5.78 54.56 30.66
C THR A 465 6.88 53.98 29.77
N LYS A 466 7.20 54.65 28.66
CA LYS A 466 8.34 54.26 27.82
C LYS A 466 9.67 54.33 28.58
N GLN A 467 9.84 55.34 29.42
CA GLN A 467 11.05 55.47 30.25
C GLN A 467 11.16 54.34 31.28
N THR A 468 10.05 53.93 31.91
CA THR A 468 10.06 52.77 32.82
C THR A 468 10.33 51.46 32.09
N GLU A 469 9.76 51.25 30.90
CA GLU A 469 10.02 50.07 30.08
C GLU A 469 11.48 49.97 29.65
N ILE A 470 12.09 51.08 29.24
CA ILE A 470 13.51 51.14 28.88
C ILE A 470 14.38 50.82 30.10
N ASN A 471 14.07 51.38 31.27
CA ASN A 471 14.82 51.10 32.50
C ASN A 471 14.72 49.63 32.92
N GLU A 472 13.52 49.03 32.86
CA GLU A 472 13.35 47.59 33.11
C GLU A 472 14.12 46.73 32.11
N ASN A 473 14.15 47.12 30.84
CA ASN A 473 14.91 46.40 29.83
C ASN A 473 16.42 46.51 30.08
N ILE A 474 16.92 47.66 30.54
CA ILE A 474 18.32 47.81 30.94
C ILE A 474 18.66 46.90 32.14
N GLU A 475 17.79 46.80 33.14
CA GLU A 475 17.99 45.86 34.26
C GLU A 475 17.97 44.40 33.80
N LYS A 476 17.04 44.02 32.92
CA LYS A 476 16.98 42.67 32.32
C LYS A 476 18.24 42.36 31.51
N MET A 477 18.81 43.35 30.82
CA MET A 477 20.07 43.24 30.08
C MET A 477 21.29 43.16 31.01
N SER A 478 21.26 43.83 32.17
CA SER A 478 22.31 43.73 33.19
C SER A 478 22.46 42.31 33.74
N ASN A 479 21.34 41.58 33.89
CA ASN A 479 21.32 40.19 34.36
C ASN A 479 21.75 39.15 33.30
N ILE A 480 22.20 39.57 32.12
CA ILE A 480 22.67 38.66 31.07
C ILE A 480 23.98 37.96 31.48
N GLU A 481 24.88 38.63 32.19
CA GLU A 481 26.15 38.02 32.60
C GLU A 481 25.94 36.92 33.66
N GLU A 482 25.00 37.11 34.59
CA GLU A 482 24.60 36.06 35.54
C GLU A 482 23.92 34.89 34.82
N LYS A 483 22.98 35.16 33.92
CA LYS A 483 22.34 34.10 33.10
C LYS A 483 23.34 33.36 32.21
N LYS A 484 24.33 34.04 31.63
CA LYS A 484 25.42 33.41 30.89
C LYS A 484 26.26 32.52 31.79
N LYS A 485 26.52 32.93 33.03
CA LYS A 485 27.27 32.13 34.02
C LYS A 485 26.48 30.88 34.43
N GLU A 486 25.19 31.01 34.69
CA GLU A 486 24.29 29.88 34.97
C GLU A 486 24.20 28.92 33.79
N PHE A 487 24.06 29.45 32.57
CA PHE A 487 24.04 28.64 31.36
C PHE A 487 25.35 27.87 31.17
N ARG A 488 26.50 28.52 31.38
CA ARG A 488 27.82 27.85 31.34
C ARG A 488 27.94 26.77 32.41
N SER A 489 27.43 27.00 33.63
CA SER A 489 27.42 26.00 34.70
C SER A 489 26.57 24.79 34.30
N LYS A 490 25.34 25.03 33.86
CA LYS A 490 24.40 24.00 33.44
C LYS A 490 24.91 23.21 32.24
N SER A 491 25.58 23.87 31.29
CA SER A 491 26.20 23.23 30.14
C SER A 491 27.35 22.31 30.56
N ARG A 492 28.16 22.70 31.55
CA ARG A 492 29.21 21.84 32.12
C ARG A 492 28.64 20.65 32.89
N GLU A 493 27.59 20.86 33.67
CA GLU A 493 26.90 19.77 34.39
C GLU A 493 26.28 18.76 33.42
N LEU A 494 25.63 19.22 32.35
CA LEU A 494 25.07 18.36 31.31
C LEU A 494 26.17 17.62 30.56
N GLN A 495 27.31 18.26 30.31
CA GLN A 495 28.46 17.60 29.69
C GLN A 495 29.04 16.51 30.60
N ALA A 496 29.21 16.79 31.90
CA ALA A 496 29.66 15.78 32.87
C ALA A 496 28.69 14.60 32.97
N LYS A 497 27.36 14.85 32.97
CA LYS A 497 26.34 13.79 32.95
C LYS A 497 26.36 12.98 31.66
N ARG A 498 26.58 13.63 30.51
CA ARG A 498 26.74 12.93 29.24
C ARG A 498 27.94 11.99 29.30
N ASP A 499 29.06 12.47 29.82
CA ASP A 499 30.30 11.68 29.85
C ASP A 499 30.17 10.51 30.84
N SER A 500 29.53 10.69 32.00
CA SER A 500 29.23 9.59 32.92
C SER A 500 28.29 8.54 32.31
N LEU A 501 27.24 8.98 31.60
CA LEU A 501 26.32 8.07 30.91
C LEU A 501 26.99 7.30 29.76
N LYS A 502 27.94 7.92 29.05
CA LYS A 502 28.76 7.23 28.03
C LYS A 502 29.63 6.15 28.65
N GLU A 503 30.22 6.40 29.81
CA GLU A 503 31.03 5.41 30.53
C GLU A 503 30.17 4.25 31.04
N GLU A 504 28.97 4.53 31.59
CA GLU A 504 28.01 3.50 31.97
C GLU A 504 27.53 2.68 30.77
N LEU A 505 27.27 3.32 29.62
CA LEU A 505 26.85 2.65 28.40
C LEU A 505 27.95 1.72 27.88
N SER A 506 29.21 2.19 27.82
CA SER A 506 30.35 1.36 27.45
C SER A 506 30.54 0.16 28.38
N ARG A 507 30.34 0.35 29.69
CA ARG A 507 30.36 -0.73 30.68
C ARG A 507 29.25 -1.75 30.44
N LEU A 508 28.03 -1.31 30.17
CA LEU A 508 26.89 -2.18 29.87
C LEU A 508 27.04 -2.91 28.53
N GLU A 509 27.65 -2.28 27.52
CA GLU A 509 28.00 -2.92 26.26
C GLU A 509 29.02 -4.05 26.47
N ALA A 510 30.07 -3.80 27.25
CA ALA A 510 31.06 -4.81 27.60
C ALA A 510 30.44 -5.98 28.39
N GLU A 511 29.51 -5.69 29.31
CA GLU A 511 28.78 -6.73 30.05
C GLU A 511 27.83 -7.54 29.15
N ASN A 512 27.13 -6.89 28.23
CA ASN A 512 26.29 -7.55 27.24
C ASN A 512 27.10 -8.47 26.32
N GLU A 513 28.25 -8.02 25.81
CA GLU A 513 29.12 -8.86 24.99
C GLU A 513 29.66 -10.05 25.79
N ARG A 514 29.99 -9.85 27.08
CA ARG A 514 30.37 -10.96 27.97
C ARG A 514 29.23 -11.96 28.15
N LEU A 515 28.00 -11.51 28.39
CA LEU A 515 26.83 -12.38 28.55
C LEU A 515 26.49 -13.12 27.25
N LYS A 516 26.55 -12.45 26.09
CA LYS A 516 26.37 -13.10 24.78
C LYS A 516 27.42 -14.18 24.54
N ALA A 517 28.69 -13.92 24.90
CA ALA A 517 29.74 -14.93 24.80
C ALA A 517 29.47 -16.13 25.71
N GLN A 518 28.96 -15.90 26.92
CA GLN A 518 28.55 -16.98 27.83
C GLN A 518 27.38 -17.80 27.26
N ILE A 519 26.36 -17.14 26.70
CA ILE A 519 25.23 -17.82 26.05
C ILE A 519 25.72 -18.67 24.87
N LYS A 520 26.55 -18.12 23.98
CA LYS A 520 27.14 -18.88 22.86
C LYS A 520 27.96 -20.08 23.32
N ALA A 521 28.71 -19.93 24.42
CA ALA A 521 29.48 -21.02 25.00
C ALA A 521 28.55 -22.13 25.54
N GLU A 522 27.49 -21.77 26.26
CA GLU A 522 26.50 -22.72 26.76
C GLU A 522 25.68 -23.37 25.63
N GLU A 523 25.30 -22.61 24.61
CA GLU A 523 24.69 -23.14 23.39
C GLU A 523 25.63 -24.09 22.65
N SER A 524 26.93 -23.86 22.66
CA SER A 524 27.89 -24.82 22.09
C SER A 524 28.07 -26.06 22.97
N ARG A 525 27.94 -25.93 24.30
CA ARG A 525 27.98 -27.04 25.25
C ARG A 525 26.74 -27.93 25.17
N PHE A 526 25.56 -27.35 24.99
CA PHE A 526 24.27 -28.03 25.06
C PHE A 526 23.49 -28.12 23.74
N GLY A 527 23.80 -27.29 22.75
CA GLY A 527 23.09 -27.23 21.48
C GLY A 527 23.60 -28.25 20.46
N GLY A 528 22.66 -28.86 19.72
CA GLY A 528 22.79 -29.57 18.44
C GLY A 528 23.71 -30.79 18.32
N GLY A 529 24.83 -30.81 19.03
CA GLY A 529 25.88 -31.81 19.00
C GLY A 529 26.99 -31.55 20.02
N GLY A 530 26.73 -30.74 21.06
CA GLY A 530 27.67 -30.47 22.14
C GLY A 530 28.10 -31.75 22.88
N TYR A 531 29.33 -31.74 23.41
CA TYR A 531 29.96 -32.90 24.06
C TYR A 531 29.09 -33.51 25.16
N GLU A 532 28.40 -32.69 25.97
CA GLU A 532 27.55 -33.17 27.05
C GLU A 532 26.25 -33.82 26.55
N MET A 533 25.64 -33.29 25.49
CA MET A 533 24.45 -33.90 24.87
C MET A 533 24.78 -35.22 24.16
N ASN A 534 25.93 -35.30 23.50
CA ASN A 534 26.39 -36.55 22.89
C ASN A 534 26.71 -37.60 23.96
N ARG A 535 27.37 -37.19 25.06
CA ARG A 535 27.60 -38.04 26.22
C ARG A 535 26.31 -38.51 26.86
N LEU A 536 25.31 -37.64 27.00
CA LEU A 536 23.99 -38.00 27.52
C LEU A 536 23.28 -39.00 26.60
N ARG A 537 23.39 -38.83 25.28
CA ARG A 537 22.83 -39.76 24.28
C ARG A 537 23.51 -41.13 24.35
N GLU A 538 24.83 -41.17 24.52
CA GLU A 538 25.60 -42.41 24.70
C GLU A 538 25.21 -43.12 26.01
N LEU A 539 25.14 -42.38 27.13
CA LEU A 539 24.68 -42.92 28.41
C LEU A 539 23.26 -43.47 28.31
N LYS A 540 22.34 -42.76 27.63
CA LYS A 540 20.97 -43.23 27.41
C LYS A 540 20.94 -44.52 26.60
N SER A 541 21.71 -44.60 25.50
CA SER A 541 21.84 -45.83 24.71
C SER A 541 22.37 -47.00 25.54
N ARG A 542 23.31 -46.75 26.46
CA ARG A 542 23.87 -47.77 27.36
C ARG A 542 22.84 -48.23 28.40
N VAL A 543 22.03 -47.32 28.93
CA VAL A 543 20.92 -47.66 29.83
C VAL A 543 19.88 -48.51 29.08
N ASP A 544 19.48 -48.11 27.88
CA ASP A 544 18.53 -48.88 27.05
C ASP A 544 19.04 -50.30 26.75
N GLN A 545 20.35 -50.45 26.57
CA GLN A 545 20.97 -51.76 26.37
C GLN A 545 20.94 -52.62 27.64
N ILE A 546 21.29 -52.05 28.80
CA ILE A 546 21.21 -52.74 30.09
C ILE A 546 19.75 -53.13 30.40
N GLU A 547 18.78 -52.28 30.08
CA GLU A 547 17.36 -52.61 30.27
C GLU A 547 16.90 -53.76 29.37
N LYS A 548 17.37 -53.83 28.12
CA LYS A 548 17.12 -54.98 27.23
C LYS A 548 17.75 -56.26 27.79
N GLU A 549 19.00 -56.20 28.25
CA GLU A 549 19.68 -57.34 28.89
C GLU A 549 18.95 -57.80 30.15
N ARG A 550 18.50 -56.86 31.00
CA ARG A 550 17.69 -57.17 32.17
C ARG A 550 16.39 -57.87 31.80
N LYS A 551 15.65 -57.37 30.80
CA LYS A 551 14.41 -58.01 30.33
C LYS A 551 14.66 -59.44 29.83
N GLN A 552 15.72 -59.64 29.05
CA GLN A 552 16.11 -60.98 28.59
C GLN A 552 16.49 -61.92 29.75
N LEU A 553 17.16 -61.40 30.78
CA LEU A 553 17.48 -62.17 31.98
C LEU A 553 16.22 -62.50 32.79
N ASP A 554 15.30 -61.54 32.95
CA ASP A 554 14.02 -61.75 33.62
C ASP A 554 13.19 -62.81 32.88
N GLU A 555 13.14 -62.78 31.53
CA GLU A 555 12.52 -63.82 30.71
C GLU A 555 13.16 -65.19 30.95
N LYS A 556 14.50 -65.30 30.87
CA LYS A 556 15.22 -66.54 31.19
C LYS A 556 14.95 -67.05 32.60
N LEU A 557 14.83 -66.14 33.57
CA LEU A 557 14.54 -66.47 34.96
C LEU A 557 13.11 -66.99 35.10
N THR A 558 12.14 -66.40 34.38
CA THR A 558 10.76 -66.94 34.32
C THR A 558 10.72 -68.32 33.66
N GLU A 559 11.46 -68.55 32.58
CA GLU A 559 11.57 -69.88 31.95
C GLU A 559 12.22 -70.91 32.88
N LEU A 560 13.25 -70.52 33.62
CA LEU A 560 13.88 -71.40 34.60
C LEU A 560 12.93 -71.69 35.77
N ARG A 561 12.19 -70.69 36.26
CA ARG A 561 11.17 -70.87 37.31
C ARG A 561 10.06 -71.82 36.88
N THR A 562 9.57 -71.72 35.64
CA THR A 562 8.55 -72.65 35.13
C THR A 562 9.11 -74.06 34.95
N LYS A 563 10.37 -74.21 34.51
CA LYS A 563 11.05 -75.52 34.41
C LYS A 563 11.36 -76.15 35.78
N LEU A 564 11.64 -75.33 36.79
CA LEU A 564 11.98 -75.74 38.16
C LEU A 564 10.77 -75.75 39.11
N ASP A 565 9.55 -75.50 38.60
CA ASP A 565 8.35 -75.58 39.42
C ASP A 565 7.95 -77.05 39.64
N TYR A 566 8.55 -77.65 40.68
CA TYR A 566 8.21 -78.99 41.16
C TYR A 566 6.98 -79.00 42.07
N GLY A 567 6.33 -77.84 42.31
CA GLY A 567 5.09 -77.73 43.08
C GLY A 567 3.97 -78.67 42.59
N PRO A 568 3.57 -78.60 41.31
CA PRO A 568 2.53 -79.48 40.76
C PRO A 568 2.94 -80.95 40.77
N SER A 569 4.21 -81.29 40.50
CA SER A 569 4.70 -82.67 40.60
C SER A 569 4.68 -83.19 42.04
N LYS A 570 5.02 -82.34 43.02
CA LYS A 570 4.94 -82.66 44.45
C LYS A 570 3.50 -82.83 44.92
N GLN A 571 2.58 -81.96 44.50
CA GLN A 571 1.15 -82.11 44.78
C GLN A 571 0.63 -83.44 44.23
N ARG A 572 0.93 -83.76 42.97
CA ARG A 572 0.53 -85.03 42.35
C ARG A 572 1.11 -86.25 43.06
N ALA A 573 2.36 -86.18 43.52
CA ALA A 573 2.97 -87.24 44.31
C ALA A 573 2.34 -87.39 45.71
N LEU A 574 1.97 -86.28 46.36
CA LEU A 574 1.25 -86.29 47.63
C LEU A 574 -0.19 -86.80 47.48
N GLU A 575 -0.87 -86.45 46.40
CA GLU A 575 -2.20 -86.99 46.03
C GLU A 575 -2.11 -88.50 45.80
N LEU A 576 -1.17 -88.97 44.96
CA LEU A 576 -0.93 -90.40 44.75
C LEU A 576 -0.59 -91.14 46.06
N ARG A 577 0.19 -90.52 46.94
CA ARG A 577 0.48 -91.07 48.27
C ARG A 577 -0.80 -91.14 49.12
N ALA A 578 -1.64 -90.11 49.09
CA ALA A 578 -2.90 -90.09 49.83
C ALA A 578 -3.87 -91.15 49.29
N GLU A 579 -4.01 -91.27 47.96
CA GLU A 579 -4.79 -92.31 47.29
C GLU A 579 -4.26 -93.71 47.63
N TYR A 580 -2.94 -93.93 47.61
CA TYR A 580 -2.34 -95.20 47.98
C TYR A 580 -2.53 -95.52 49.46
N ASN A 581 -2.39 -94.53 50.34
CA ASN A 581 -2.66 -94.69 51.76
C ASN A 581 -4.14 -95.00 52.02
N GLU A 582 -5.07 -94.36 51.32
CA GLU A 582 -6.50 -94.68 51.36
C GLU A 582 -6.75 -96.13 50.91
N LEU A 583 -6.12 -96.58 49.82
CA LEU A 583 -6.21 -97.98 49.39
C LEU A 583 -5.64 -98.96 50.44
N LEU A 584 -4.51 -98.63 51.07
CA LEU A 584 -3.93 -99.43 52.16
C LEU A 584 -4.82 -99.45 53.40
N ILE A 585 -5.37 -98.30 53.82
CA ILE A 585 -6.29 -98.18 54.94
C ILE A 585 -7.56 -98.99 54.66
N ASN A 586 -8.10 -98.91 53.45
CA ASN A 586 -9.24 -99.71 53.03
C ASN A 586 -8.94 -101.22 52.99
N ALA A 587 -7.72 -101.61 52.59
CA ALA A 587 -7.26 -103.00 52.62
C ALA A 587 -7.06 -103.54 54.05
N VAL A 588 -6.52 -102.72 54.97
CA VAL A 588 -6.20 -103.13 56.35
C VAL A 588 -7.42 -103.05 57.28
N LEU A 589 -8.34 -102.11 57.09
CA LEU A 589 -9.54 -101.97 57.93
C LEU A 589 -10.68 -102.92 57.53
N GLY A 590 -10.50 -103.79 56.53
CA GLY A 590 -11.53 -104.77 56.13
C GLY A 590 -12.89 -104.13 55.79
N ARG A 591 -12.90 -102.83 55.45
CA ARG A 591 -14.13 -102.11 55.10
C ARG A 591 -14.46 -102.38 53.64
N LYS A 592 -15.28 -103.41 53.42
CA LYS A 592 -16.14 -103.44 52.24
C LYS A 592 -17.06 -102.21 52.28
N SER A 593 -16.72 -101.15 51.57
CA SER A 593 -17.71 -100.28 50.93
C SER A 593 -17.74 -100.73 49.47
N VAL A 594 -18.73 -101.53 49.04
CA VAL A 594 -20.05 -101.05 48.59
C VAL A 594 -19.85 -99.76 47.79
N GLY A 595 -19.33 -99.90 46.58
CA GLY A 595 -19.37 -98.86 45.57
C GLY A 595 -20.82 -98.59 45.20
N VAL A 596 -21.38 -97.52 45.77
CA VAL A 596 -22.44 -96.77 45.11
C VAL A 596 -21.77 -96.06 43.94
N ALA A 597 -22.16 -96.44 42.74
CA ALA A 597 -21.82 -95.72 41.53
C ALA A 597 -22.53 -94.36 41.52
N ARG A 598 -21.76 -93.29 41.65
CA ARG A 598 -21.64 -92.23 40.64
C ARG A 598 -20.62 -91.18 41.08
#